data_AF-A0A8J5GY08-F1
#
_entry.id   AF-A0A8J5GY08-F1
#
_cell.length_a   1.000
_cell.length_b   1.000
_cell.length_c   1.000
_cell.angle_alpha   90.00
_cell.angle_beta   90.00
_cell.angle_gamma   90.00
#
_symmetry.space_group_name_H-M   'P 1'
#
loop_
_entity.id
_entity.type
_entity.pdbx_description
1 polymer ?
#
loop_
_entity_poly.entity_id
_entity_poly.type
_entity_poly.pdbx_seq_one_letter_code
_entity_poly.pdbx_strand_id
1 'polypeptide(L)'
;MSIHILEINAVSLLVPVFSHNKNTQSFRQVELLILAHHFYKSSACLDGVDVLVTLAANRIESYVLEGDFTCLARLVTGVSNFYALNFILNILIENGQLALLLQKYSATEMATGTAAAVRGFRMAVLTSLKLFNPHDFDALAMVYNQFDMKHETASLLESRSLQYMKQWLCCRDKDRQTEDLLEAMRYYVEAAEVLATIDAGQKTHNACAQASLLSLQIRIPDIQWIDLPETRARRTLVEQSRFQEALIVAEAYKLNQPGEWAPVLWNQMFKPDLVEQFVAEFVAVLPLQPSMLLELARYHRNEVAARGDQSHFSVWLSPGGLPAEWIKHLGRSFRILLKRTRDLKLRMQLAAAATGFQDVTDACMKVMDRVPENAGPLILRKGHGGAYLPLM
;
A
#
# COMPACT_ATOMS: atom_id res chain seq x y z
N MET A 1 41.08 -4.52 46.61
CA MET A 1 40.89 -5.72 47.47
C MET A 1 39.51 -5.78 48.14
N SER A 2 38.75 -4.68 48.25
CA SER A 2 37.40 -4.70 48.85
C SER A 2 36.24 -5.10 47.92
N ILE A 3 36.44 -5.18 46.60
CA ILE A 3 35.39 -5.54 45.64
C ILE A 3 35.24 -7.07 45.52
N HIS A 4 36.34 -7.83 45.47
CA HIS A 4 36.29 -9.30 45.40
C HIS A 4 35.72 -10.00 46.64
N ILE A 5 35.77 -9.36 47.82
CA ILE A 5 35.20 -9.93 49.06
C ILE A 5 33.66 -9.78 49.08
N LEU A 6 33.12 -8.76 48.40
CA LEU A 6 31.66 -8.59 48.24
C LEU A 6 31.09 -9.52 47.16
N GLU A 7 31.84 -9.79 46.08
CA GLU A 7 31.42 -10.67 44.98
C GLU A 7 31.21 -12.13 45.42
N ILE A 8 32.12 -12.66 46.25
CA ILE A 8 32.04 -14.06 46.75
C ILE A 8 30.92 -14.22 47.78
N ASN A 9 30.62 -13.19 48.58
CA ASN A 9 29.55 -13.25 49.59
C ASN A 9 28.14 -13.19 48.98
N ALA A 10 27.92 -12.42 47.92
CA ALA A 10 26.59 -12.30 47.33
C ALA A 10 26.13 -13.61 46.63
N VAL A 11 27.02 -14.29 45.88
CA VAL A 11 26.70 -15.58 45.23
C VAL A 11 26.49 -16.68 46.28
N SER A 12 27.33 -16.74 47.31
CA SER A 12 27.22 -17.75 48.38
C SER A 12 26.00 -17.53 49.30
N LEU A 13 25.50 -16.31 49.44
CA LEU A 13 24.24 -16.00 50.14
C LEU A 13 22.99 -16.29 49.29
N LEU A 14 23.09 -16.28 47.97
CA LEU A 14 21.99 -16.60 47.04
C LEU A 14 21.67 -18.10 47.02
N VAL A 15 22.68 -18.97 46.97
CA VAL A 15 22.54 -20.44 46.89
C VAL A 15 21.59 -21.04 47.96
N PRO A 16 21.68 -20.69 49.26
CA PRO A 16 20.76 -21.22 50.26
C PRO A 16 19.32 -20.67 50.17
N VAL A 17 19.09 -19.49 49.60
CA VAL A 17 17.73 -18.94 49.39
C VAL A 17 16.94 -19.74 48.35
N PHE A 18 17.65 -20.38 47.43
CA PHE A 18 17.05 -21.25 46.41
C PHE A 18 16.73 -22.66 46.92
N SER A 19 17.19 -23.07 48.11
CA SER A 19 17.08 -24.48 48.53
C SER A 19 15.79 -24.83 49.29
N HIS A 20 14.96 -23.89 49.75
CA HIS A 20 13.83 -24.19 50.66
C HIS A 20 12.52 -23.39 50.45
N ASN A 21 11.52 -24.04 49.85
CA ASN A 21 10.07 -24.03 50.19
C ASN A 21 9.07 -23.00 49.53
N LYS A 22 8.19 -23.59 48.70
CA LYS A 22 6.78 -23.34 48.28
C LYS A 22 6.22 -21.90 48.11
N ASN A 23 5.83 -21.65 46.84
CA ASN A 23 4.84 -20.72 46.22
C ASN A 23 4.86 -19.22 46.56
N THR A 24 5.18 -18.82 47.80
CA THR A 24 5.38 -17.39 48.17
C THR A 24 6.83 -16.93 48.05
N GLN A 25 7.78 -17.86 47.85
CA GLN A 25 9.18 -17.56 47.61
C GLN A 25 9.51 -17.31 46.13
N SER A 26 8.74 -17.85 45.20
CA SER A 26 9.03 -17.80 43.75
C SER A 26 9.24 -16.36 43.27
N PHE A 27 8.31 -15.48 43.61
CA PHE A 27 8.38 -14.06 43.23
C PHE A 27 9.57 -13.33 43.89
N ARG A 28 9.83 -13.57 45.19
CA ARG A 28 10.96 -12.93 45.91
C ARG A 28 12.31 -13.38 45.36
N GLN A 29 12.42 -14.66 45.01
CA GLN A 29 13.63 -15.21 44.39
C GLN A 29 13.89 -14.56 43.03
N VAL A 30 12.85 -14.38 42.20
CA VAL A 30 12.96 -13.69 40.91
C VAL A 30 13.40 -12.23 41.07
N GLU A 31 12.82 -11.48 42.00
CA GLU A 31 13.24 -10.08 42.25
C GLU A 31 14.69 -10.01 42.76
N LEU A 32 15.10 -10.96 43.61
CA LEU A 32 16.48 -11.04 44.09
C LEU A 32 17.46 -11.34 42.93
N LEU A 33 17.10 -12.21 41.99
CA LEU A 33 17.89 -12.48 40.77
C LEU A 33 18.01 -11.23 39.90
N ILE A 34 16.92 -10.49 39.71
CA ILE A 34 16.90 -9.26 38.92
C ILE A 34 17.82 -8.20 39.56
N LEU A 35 17.69 -7.98 40.88
CA LEU A 35 18.53 -7.04 41.62
C LEU A 35 20.01 -7.43 41.57
N ALA A 36 20.32 -8.71 41.78
CA ALA A 36 21.67 -9.22 41.68
C ALA A 36 22.23 -9.02 40.26
N HIS A 37 21.44 -9.31 39.22
CA HIS A 37 21.84 -9.10 37.84
C HIS A 37 22.17 -7.63 37.55
N HIS A 38 21.31 -6.70 37.98
CA HIS A 38 21.59 -5.27 37.82
C HIS A 38 22.86 -4.85 38.56
N PHE A 39 23.08 -5.35 39.78
CA PHE A 39 24.29 -5.06 40.54
C PHE A 39 25.57 -5.54 39.82
N TYR A 40 25.62 -6.81 39.39
CA TYR A 40 26.80 -7.35 38.68
C TYR A 40 27.04 -6.70 37.31
N LYS A 41 25.96 -6.35 36.61
CA LYS A 41 26.05 -5.59 35.36
C LYS A 41 26.62 -4.19 35.60
N SER A 42 26.20 -3.51 36.67
CA SER A 42 26.74 -2.20 37.07
C SER A 42 28.18 -2.28 37.57
N SER A 43 28.60 -3.39 38.17
CA SER A 43 29.98 -3.62 38.61
C SER A 43 30.91 -4.17 37.51
N ALA A 44 30.40 -4.36 36.29
CA ALA A 44 31.12 -4.94 35.14
C ALA A 44 31.68 -6.36 35.38
N CYS A 45 31.07 -7.13 36.27
CA CYS A 45 31.47 -8.51 36.58
C CYS A 45 30.71 -9.49 35.67
N LEU A 46 31.32 -9.87 34.55
CA LEU A 46 30.71 -10.75 33.55
C LEU A 46 30.50 -12.18 34.09
N ASP A 47 31.47 -12.71 34.85
CA ASP A 47 31.38 -14.05 35.45
C ASP A 47 30.17 -14.18 36.39
N GLY A 48 29.87 -13.14 37.17
CA GLY A 48 28.70 -13.10 38.04
C GLY A 48 27.37 -13.09 37.27
N VAL A 49 27.33 -12.44 36.10
CA VAL A 49 26.16 -12.44 35.22
C VAL A 49 25.91 -13.83 34.64
N ASP A 50 26.95 -14.54 34.20
CA ASP A 50 26.83 -15.87 33.62
C ASP A 50 26.36 -16.92 34.64
N VAL A 51 26.86 -16.83 35.88
CA VAL A 51 26.38 -17.67 37.00
C VAL A 51 24.90 -17.43 37.28
N LEU A 52 24.45 -16.16 37.29
CA LEU A 52 23.04 -15.84 37.51
C LEU A 52 22.14 -16.32 36.38
N VAL A 53 22.57 -16.23 35.12
CA VAL A 53 21.83 -16.78 33.98
C VAL A 53 21.72 -18.30 34.08
N THR A 54 22.77 -18.99 34.53
CA THR A 54 22.76 -20.44 34.74
C THR A 54 21.83 -20.84 35.91
N LEU A 55 21.82 -20.07 36.99
CA LEU A 55 20.89 -20.28 38.10
C LEU A 55 19.44 -20.05 37.69
N ALA A 56 19.18 -19.02 36.88
CA ALA A 56 17.88 -18.79 36.27
C ALA A 56 17.49 -19.97 35.36
N ALA A 57 18.41 -20.47 34.53
CA ALA A 57 18.21 -21.60 33.64
C ALA A 57 17.70 -22.85 34.39
N ASN A 58 18.37 -23.20 35.50
CA ASN A 58 18.04 -24.37 36.31
C ASN A 58 16.68 -24.26 37.04
N ARG A 59 16.15 -23.04 37.22
CA ARG A 59 14.88 -22.81 37.94
C ARG A 59 13.65 -22.83 37.04
N ILE A 60 13.83 -22.68 35.73
CA ILE A 60 12.71 -22.59 34.79
C ILE A 60 11.90 -23.87 34.74
N GLU A 61 12.55 -25.04 34.77
CA GLU A 61 11.84 -26.32 34.77
C GLU A 61 10.86 -26.41 35.94
N SER A 62 11.25 -25.91 37.12
CA SER A 62 10.37 -25.82 38.28
C SER A 62 9.19 -24.87 38.04
N TYR A 63 9.44 -23.67 37.50
CA TYR A 63 8.38 -22.69 37.23
C TYR A 63 7.41 -23.14 36.13
N VAL A 64 7.90 -23.88 35.13
CA VAL A 64 7.04 -24.45 34.07
C VAL A 64 6.17 -25.57 34.63
N LEU A 65 6.72 -26.46 35.46
CA LEU A 65 5.96 -27.52 36.12
C LEU A 65 4.89 -26.98 37.09
N GLU A 66 5.20 -25.88 37.76
CA GLU A 66 4.28 -25.19 38.68
C GLU A 66 3.26 -24.29 37.96
N GLY A 67 3.46 -23.99 36.66
CA GLY A 67 2.61 -23.09 35.89
C GLY A 67 2.80 -21.59 36.22
N ASP A 68 3.89 -21.24 36.91
CA ASP A 68 4.20 -19.88 37.39
C ASP A 68 4.79 -18.98 36.27
N PHE A 69 4.05 -18.83 35.17
CA PHE A 69 4.47 -18.04 34.01
C PHE A 69 4.62 -16.53 34.31
N THR A 70 3.95 -16.03 35.35
CA THR A 70 4.10 -14.64 35.82
C THR A 70 5.52 -14.36 36.32
N CYS A 71 6.14 -15.32 37.00
CA CYS A 71 7.51 -15.24 37.51
C CYS A 71 8.52 -15.29 36.36
N LEU A 72 8.31 -16.18 35.38
CA LEU A 72 9.13 -16.26 34.16
C LEU A 72 9.07 -14.98 33.33
N ALA A 73 7.89 -14.43 33.11
CA ALA A 73 7.73 -13.17 32.39
C ALA A 73 8.44 -12.01 33.11
N ARG A 74 8.34 -11.94 34.45
CA ARG A 74 9.04 -10.93 35.25
C ARG A 74 10.56 -11.08 35.19
N LEU A 75 11.07 -12.31 35.21
CA LEU A 75 12.50 -12.59 35.11
C LEU A 75 13.07 -12.10 33.77
N VAL A 76 12.42 -12.42 32.66
CA VAL A 76 12.88 -12.03 31.31
C VAL A 76 12.83 -10.51 31.13
N THR A 77 11.73 -9.87 31.53
CA THR A 77 11.55 -8.42 31.41
C THR A 77 12.51 -7.65 32.31
N GLY A 78 12.73 -8.12 33.55
CA GLY A 78 13.64 -7.49 34.50
C GLY A 78 15.12 -7.63 34.17
N VAL A 79 15.59 -8.81 33.78
CA VAL A 79 17.02 -9.04 33.46
C VAL A 79 17.40 -8.29 32.17
N SER A 80 16.48 -8.12 31.22
CA SER A 80 16.69 -7.36 29.97
C SER A 80 17.84 -7.88 29.07
N ASN A 81 18.31 -9.10 29.30
CA ASN A 81 19.28 -9.81 28.44
C ASN A 81 18.55 -10.82 27.55
N PHE A 82 17.83 -10.31 26.55
CA PHE A 82 16.93 -11.10 25.70
C PHE A 82 17.66 -12.12 24.82
N TYR A 83 18.96 -11.93 24.56
CA TYR A 83 19.77 -12.92 23.85
C TYR A 83 20.01 -14.16 24.70
N ALA A 84 20.50 -13.98 25.94
CA ALA A 84 20.78 -15.09 26.85
C ALA A 84 19.48 -15.77 27.33
N LEU A 85 18.39 -15.02 27.47
CA LEU A 85 17.10 -15.54 27.97
C LEU A 85 16.10 -15.89 26.87
N ASN A 86 16.55 -16.03 25.62
CA ASN A 86 15.66 -16.29 24.48
C ASN A 86 14.88 -17.61 24.64
N PHE A 87 15.47 -18.61 25.27
CA PHE A 87 14.82 -19.89 25.54
C PHE A 87 13.61 -19.75 26.49
N ILE A 88 13.63 -18.81 27.44
CA ILE A 88 12.47 -18.53 28.32
C ILE A 88 11.34 -17.86 27.53
N LEU A 89 11.69 -16.93 26.64
CA LEU A 89 10.74 -16.30 25.72
C LEU A 89 10.03 -17.35 24.85
N ASN A 90 10.80 -18.30 24.32
CA ASN A 90 10.28 -19.40 23.52
C ASN A 90 9.25 -20.23 24.32
N ILE A 91 9.57 -20.62 25.55
CA ILE A 91 8.65 -21.37 26.42
C ILE A 91 7.37 -20.57 26.71
N LEU A 92 7.48 -19.28 27.01
CA LEU A 92 6.32 -18.43 27.29
C LEU A 92 5.39 -18.31 26.06
N ILE A 93 5.97 -18.18 24.86
CA ILE A 93 5.22 -18.06 23.62
C ILE A 93 4.58 -19.39 23.24
N GLU A 94 5.30 -20.50 23.38
CA GLU A 94 4.78 -21.86 23.16
C GLU A 94 3.58 -22.16 24.08
N ASN A 95 3.60 -21.66 25.32
CA ASN A 95 2.49 -21.83 26.29
C ASN A 95 1.40 -20.74 26.19
N GLY A 96 1.38 -19.92 25.13
CA GLY A 96 0.33 -18.93 24.88
C GLY A 96 0.34 -17.73 25.83
N GLN A 97 1.43 -17.47 26.56
CA GLN A 97 1.53 -16.41 27.58
C GLN A 97 1.98 -15.05 27.02
N LEU A 98 1.78 -14.81 25.71
CA LEU A 98 2.21 -13.58 25.04
C LEU A 98 1.58 -12.33 25.64
N ALA A 99 0.26 -12.33 25.89
CA ALA A 99 -0.44 -11.18 26.44
C ALA A 99 0.10 -10.78 27.83
N LEU A 100 0.39 -11.77 28.68
CA LEU A 100 1.00 -11.57 29.99
C LEU A 100 2.39 -10.94 29.85
N LEU A 101 3.21 -11.47 28.95
CA LEU A 101 4.56 -11.00 28.67
C LEU A 101 4.57 -9.54 28.17
N LEU A 102 3.66 -9.18 27.27
CA LEU A 102 3.52 -7.80 26.77
C LEU A 102 2.97 -6.86 27.86
N GLN A 103 2.06 -7.32 28.71
CA GLN A 103 1.54 -6.53 29.84
C GLN A 103 2.64 -6.24 30.87
N LYS A 104 3.49 -7.23 31.17
CA LYS A 104 4.62 -7.06 32.09
C LYS A 104 5.66 -6.10 31.54
N TYR A 105 5.94 -6.19 30.23
CA TYR A 105 6.76 -5.21 29.52
C TYR A 105 5.95 -3.95 29.18
N SER A 106 5.51 -3.27 30.24
CA SER A 106 4.56 -2.16 30.15
C SER A 106 5.14 -0.92 29.46
N ALA A 107 4.26 0.01 29.08
CA ALA A 107 4.63 1.33 28.58
C ALA A 107 5.61 2.09 29.49
N THR A 108 5.56 1.84 30.80
CA THR A 108 6.50 2.41 31.77
C THR A 108 7.92 1.91 31.52
N GLU A 109 8.11 0.61 31.31
CA GLU A 109 9.42 0.02 30.99
C GLU A 109 9.91 0.44 29.59
N MET A 110 8.99 0.68 28.64
CA MET A 110 9.34 1.27 27.34
C MET A 110 9.77 2.74 27.45
N ALA A 111 9.20 3.51 28.38
CA ALA A 111 9.52 4.92 28.59
C ALA A 111 10.79 5.12 29.44
N THR A 112 11.05 4.24 30.42
CA THR A 112 12.23 4.33 31.30
C THR A 112 13.41 3.47 30.83
N GLY A 113 13.16 2.49 29.96
CA GLY A 113 14.16 1.59 29.43
C GLY A 113 15.04 2.24 28.35
N THR A 114 16.22 1.68 28.14
CA THR A 114 17.08 2.12 27.03
C THR A 114 16.48 1.69 25.70
N ALA A 115 16.62 2.53 24.66
CA ALA A 115 16.15 2.20 23.31
C ALA A 115 16.70 0.85 22.78
N ALA A 116 17.91 0.47 23.19
CA ALA A 116 18.52 -0.81 22.85
C ALA A 116 17.79 -2.01 23.51
N ALA A 117 17.36 -1.88 24.77
CA ALA A 117 16.61 -2.92 25.46
C ALA A 117 15.22 -3.12 24.84
N VAL A 118 14.50 -2.03 24.56
CA VAL A 118 13.18 -2.08 23.90
C VAL A 118 13.29 -2.72 22.53
N ARG A 119 14.30 -2.34 21.73
CA ARG A 119 14.56 -2.97 20.43
C ARG A 119 14.92 -4.45 20.58
N GLY A 120 15.75 -4.80 21.56
CA GLY A 120 16.17 -6.17 21.82
C GLY A 120 14.99 -7.08 22.18
N PHE A 121 14.11 -6.62 23.07
CA PHE A 121 12.91 -7.35 23.46
C PHE A 121 11.98 -7.54 22.26
N ARG A 122 11.68 -6.46 21.53
CA ARG A 122 10.85 -6.50 20.33
C ARG A 122 11.35 -7.52 19.32
N MET A 123 12.66 -7.52 19.04
CA MET A 123 13.24 -8.47 18.08
C MET A 123 13.17 -9.92 18.60
N ALA A 124 13.41 -10.15 19.89
CA ALA A 124 13.35 -11.48 20.47
C ALA A 124 11.93 -12.05 20.40
N VAL A 125 10.92 -11.28 20.85
CA VAL A 125 9.50 -11.68 20.79
C VAL A 125 9.06 -11.98 19.36
N LEU A 126 9.40 -11.12 18.40
CA LEU A 126 9.05 -11.35 16.99
C LEU A 126 9.76 -12.57 16.39
N THR A 127 11.01 -12.84 16.79
CA THR A 127 11.75 -14.01 16.31
C THR A 127 11.12 -15.29 16.84
N SER A 128 10.79 -15.33 18.13
CA SER A 128 10.13 -16.47 18.76
C SER A 128 8.72 -16.69 18.19
N LEU A 129 7.93 -15.63 17.99
CA LEU A 129 6.60 -15.77 17.38
C LEU A 129 6.65 -16.34 15.96
N LYS A 130 7.61 -15.89 15.14
CA LYS A 130 7.80 -16.44 13.79
C LYS A 130 8.28 -17.90 13.82
N LEU A 131 8.97 -18.33 14.87
CA LEU A 131 9.45 -19.70 15.01
C LEU A 131 8.33 -20.66 15.38
N PHE A 132 7.51 -20.31 16.38
CA PHE A 132 6.47 -21.21 16.91
C PHE A 132 5.11 -21.02 16.26
N ASN A 133 4.70 -19.78 16.01
CA ASN A 133 3.35 -19.40 15.57
C ASN A 133 3.38 -18.43 14.37
N PRO A 134 3.99 -18.77 13.22
CA PRO A 134 4.14 -17.85 12.08
C PRO A 134 2.82 -17.40 11.44
N HIS A 135 1.73 -18.15 11.66
CA HIS A 135 0.40 -17.87 11.11
C HIS A 135 -0.60 -17.36 12.14
N ASP A 136 -0.16 -17.12 13.38
CA ASP A 136 -1.01 -16.48 14.39
C ASP A 136 -0.98 -14.96 14.18
N PHE A 137 -1.88 -14.51 13.30
CA PHE A 137 -1.98 -13.11 12.97
C PHE A 137 -2.46 -12.26 14.14
N ASP A 138 -3.18 -12.81 15.11
CA ASP A 138 -3.69 -12.06 16.27
C ASP A 138 -2.56 -11.81 17.27
N ALA A 139 -1.69 -12.79 17.49
CA ALA A 139 -0.46 -12.61 18.24
C ALA A 139 0.45 -11.56 17.62
N LEU A 140 0.63 -11.58 16.30
CA LEU A 140 1.41 -10.57 15.59
C LEU A 140 0.79 -9.16 15.71
N ALA A 141 -0.53 -9.05 15.59
CA ALA A 141 -1.25 -7.78 15.74
C ALA A 141 -1.06 -7.19 17.15
N MET A 142 -1.15 -8.01 18.20
CA MET A 142 -0.90 -7.57 19.58
C MET A 142 0.51 -6.97 19.74
N VAL A 143 1.53 -7.63 19.19
CA VAL A 143 2.91 -7.15 19.27
C VAL A 143 3.08 -5.85 18.47
N TYR A 144 2.56 -5.78 17.24
CA TYR A 144 2.71 -4.59 16.42
C TYR A 144 2.02 -3.36 17.04
N ASN A 145 0.85 -3.54 17.64
CA ASN A 145 0.14 -2.48 18.36
C ASN A 145 0.91 -2.03 19.61
N GLN A 146 1.47 -2.97 20.40
CA GLN A 146 2.23 -2.64 21.60
C GLN A 146 3.47 -1.79 21.31
N PHE A 147 4.14 -2.03 20.18
CA PHE A 147 5.37 -1.33 19.79
C PHE A 147 5.16 -0.22 18.74
N ASP A 148 3.91 0.18 18.47
CA ASP A 148 3.54 1.17 17.44
C ASP A 148 4.19 0.89 16.07
N MET A 149 4.20 -0.38 15.65
CA MET A 149 4.79 -0.85 14.40
C MET A 149 3.81 -0.68 13.24
N LYS A 150 3.59 0.58 12.83
CA LYS A 150 2.54 0.94 11.86
C LYS A 150 2.74 0.33 10.48
N HIS A 151 3.98 0.25 9.98
CA HIS A 151 4.27 -0.36 8.68
C HIS A 151 3.93 -1.87 8.67
N GLU A 152 4.30 -2.57 9.74
CA GLU A 152 4.07 -3.99 9.90
C GLU A 152 2.58 -4.29 10.15
N THR A 153 1.90 -3.42 10.90
CA THR A 153 0.44 -3.48 11.10
C THR A 153 -0.30 -3.37 9.77
N ALA A 154 0.04 -2.37 8.94
CA ALA A 154 -0.56 -2.22 7.62
C ALA A 154 -0.30 -3.44 6.72
N SER A 155 0.94 -3.93 6.68
CA SER A 155 1.31 -5.13 5.91
C SER A 155 0.55 -6.39 6.37
N LEU A 156 0.34 -6.53 7.68
CA LEU A 156 -0.44 -7.62 8.27
C LEU A 156 -1.91 -7.56 7.82
N LEU A 157 -2.51 -6.37 7.86
CA LEU A 157 -3.89 -6.14 7.42
C LEU A 157 -4.05 -6.43 5.92
N GLU A 158 -3.12 -5.98 5.08
CA GLU A 158 -3.09 -6.31 3.64
C GLU A 158 -2.98 -7.83 3.41
N SER A 159 -2.15 -8.53 4.20
CA SER A 159 -2.03 -9.99 4.12
C SER A 159 -3.31 -10.72 4.55
N ARG A 160 -4.01 -10.24 5.58
CA ARG A 160 -5.31 -10.79 6.00
C ARG A 160 -6.33 -10.60 4.89
N SER A 161 -6.41 -9.41 4.31
CA SER A 161 -7.30 -9.14 3.17
C SER A 161 -7.05 -10.11 2.01
N LEU A 162 -5.78 -10.32 1.63
CA LEU A 162 -5.39 -11.30 0.61
C LEU A 162 -5.82 -12.73 0.94
N GLN A 163 -5.81 -13.12 2.22
CA GLN A 163 -6.27 -14.44 2.63
C GLN A 163 -7.79 -14.60 2.43
N TYR A 164 -8.58 -13.60 2.83
CA TYR A 164 -10.04 -13.61 2.62
C TYR A 164 -10.40 -13.60 1.12
N MET A 165 -9.69 -12.81 0.30
CA MET A 165 -9.88 -12.84 -1.16
C MET A 165 -9.57 -14.22 -1.76
N LYS A 166 -8.53 -14.91 -1.28
CA LYS A 166 -8.22 -16.28 -1.74
C LYS A 166 -9.27 -17.28 -1.28
N GLN A 167 -9.81 -17.13 -0.07
CA GLN A 167 -10.90 -17.97 0.41
C GLN A 167 -12.15 -17.78 -0.44
N TRP A 168 -12.50 -16.52 -0.75
CA TRP A 168 -13.58 -16.16 -1.65
C TRP A 168 -13.47 -16.85 -3.02
N LEU A 169 -12.29 -16.80 -3.64
CA LEU A 169 -12.01 -17.44 -4.94
C LEU A 169 -12.20 -18.96 -4.91
N CYS A 170 -11.94 -19.60 -3.76
CA CYS A 170 -12.06 -21.05 -3.58
C CYS A 170 -13.47 -21.51 -3.18
N CYS A 171 -14.30 -20.64 -2.61
CA CYS A 171 -15.63 -20.98 -2.11
C CYS A 171 -16.69 -20.87 -3.21
N ARG A 172 -17.63 -21.83 -3.27
CA ARG A 172 -18.79 -21.82 -4.20
C ARG A 172 -20.10 -21.32 -3.58
N ASP A 173 -20.09 -21.04 -2.28
CA ASP A 173 -21.27 -20.61 -1.53
C ASP A 173 -21.45 -19.09 -1.61
N LYS A 174 -22.59 -18.64 -2.14
CA LYS A 174 -22.85 -17.22 -2.47
C LYS A 174 -22.98 -16.32 -1.24
N ASP A 175 -23.53 -16.83 -0.14
CA ASP A 175 -23.75 -16.03 1.07
C ASP A 175 -22.42 -15.76 1.77
N ARG A 176 -21.59 -16.80 1.91
CA ARG A 176 -20.24 -16.70 2.47
C ARG A 176 -19.30 -15.86 1.58
N GLN A 177 -19.52 -15.89 0.26
CA GLN A 177 -18.75 -15.09 -0.69
C GLN A 177 -18.87 -13.58 -0.43
N THR A 178 -20.03 -13.08 -0.01
CA THR A 178 -20.19 -11.65 0.25
C THR A 178 -19.48 -11.23 1.53
N GLU A 179 -19.60 -12.04 2.58
CA GLU A 179 -18.93 -11.80 3.87
C GLU A 179 -17.41 -11.80 3.74
N ASP A 180 -16.81 -12.78 3.03
CA ASP A 180 -15.36 -12.83 2.84
C ASP A 180 -14.82 -11.58 2.12
N LEU A 181 -15.56 -11.04 1.14
CA LEU A 181 -15.17 -9.80 0.45
C LEU A 181 -15.34 -8.55 1.32
N LEU A 182 -16.38 -8.51 2.17
CA LEU A 182 -16.59 -7.42 3.11
C LEU A 182 -15.47 -7.37 4.15
N GLU A 183 -15.07 -8.53 4.69
CA GLU A 183 -13.92 -8.68 5.58
C GLU A 183 -12.63 -8.22 4.91
N ALA A 184 -12.36 -8.69 3.68
CA ALA A 184 -11.20 -8.27 2.90
C ALA A 184 -11.17 -6.75 2.67
N MET A 185 -12.32 -6.16 2.35
CA MET A 185 -12.46 -4.72 2.12
C MET A 185 -12.19 -3.95 3.41
N ARG A 186 -12.75 -4.39 4.55
CA ARG A 186 -12.51 -3.77 5.86
C ARG A 186 -11.02 -3.73 6.20
N TYR A 187 -10.30 -4.83 6.01
CA TYR A 187 -8.86 -4.86 6.27
C TYR A 187 -8.05 -3.90 5.39
N TYR A 188 -8.42 -3.71 4.12
CA TYR A 188 -7.76 -2.70 3.28
C TYR A 188 -8.06 -1.26 3.72
N VAL A 189 -9.28 -0.99 4.18
CA VAL A 189 -9.64 0.34 4.73
C VAL A 189 -8.85 0.60 6.01
N GLU A 190 -8.81 -0.35 6.95
CA GLU A 190 -8.01 -0.25 8.17
C GLU A 190 -6.51 -0.08 7.84
N ALA A 191 -5.99 -0.80 6.84
CA ALA A 191 -4.61 -0.64 6.38
C ALA A 191 -4.34 0.78 5.86
N ALA A 192 -5.26 1.33 5.05
CA ALA A 192 -5.16 2.69 4.54
C ALA A 192 -5.17 3.73 5.66
N GLU A 193 -6.01 3.55 6.68
CA GLU A 193 -6.06 4.43 7.86
C GLU A 193 -4.71 4.44 8.59
N VAL A 194 -4.13 3.26 8.86
CA VAL A 194 -2.82 3.15 9.51
C VAL A 194 -1.73 3.81 8.66
N LEU A 195 -1.71 3.55 7.35
CA LEU A 195 -0.72 4.09 6.40
C LEU A 195 -0.83 5.62 6.26
N ALA A 196 -2.04 6.17 6.38
CA ALA A 196 -2.27 7.61 6.37
C ALA A 196 -1.63 8.30 7.59
N THR A 197 -1.55 7.62 8.75
CA THR A 197 -0.90 8.19 9.95
C THR A 197 0.63 8.29 9.86
N ILE A 198 1.25 7.72 8.83
CA ILE A 198 2.71 7.70 8.62
C ILE A 198 3.12 8.33 7.28
N ASP A 199 2.24 9.13 6.67
CA ASP A 199 2.46 9.82 5.39
C ASP A 199 2.90 8.89 4.25
N ALA A 200 2.51 7.61 4.29
CA ALA A 200 2.80 6.63 3.24
C ALA A 200 1.81 6.76 2.07
N GLY A 201 1.81 7.92 1.40
CA GLY A 201 0.78 8.31 0.43
C GLY A 201 0.52 7.29 -0.68
N GLN A 202 1.58 6.77 -1.33
CA GLN A 202 1.41 5.77 -2.39
C GLN A 202 0.83 4.45 -1.88
N LYS A 203 1.22 4.00 -0.68
CA LYS A 203 0.69 2.76 -0.11
C LYS A 203 -0.76 2.95 0.32
N THR A 204 -1.08 4.10 0.92
CA THR A 204 -2.45 4.49 1.29
C THR A 204 -3.36 4.49 0.05
N HIS A 205 -2.92 5.14 -1.03
CA HIS A 205 -3.65 5.16 -2.30
C HIS A 205 -3.88 3.75 -2.86
N ASN A 206 -2.85 2.90 -2.85
CA ASN A 206 -2.98 1.51 -3.30
C ASN A 206 -4.00 0.73 -2.46
N ALA A 207 -3.97 0.87 -1.12
CA ALA A 207 -4.92 0.19 -0.23
C ALA A 207 -6.37 0.66 -0.48
N CYS A 208 -6.58 1.96 -0.65
CA CYS A 208 -7.89 2.52 -1.04
C CYS A 208 -8.36 2.00 -2.41
N ALA A 209 -7.46 1.87 -3.38
CA ALA A 209 -7.76 1.34 -4.70
C ALA A 209 -8.18 -0.14 -4.63
N GLN A 210 -7.50 -0.95 -3.81
CA GLN A 210 -7.88 -2.35 -3.57
C GLN A 210 -9.25 -2.46 -2.87
N ALA A 211 -9.52 -1.65 -1.84
CA ALA A 211 -10.83 -1.60 -1.20
C ALA A 211 -11.94 -1.22 -2.20
N SER A 212 -11.66 -0.24 -3.07
CA SER A 212 -12.60 0.18 -4.12
C SER A 212 -12.85 -0.93 -5.16
N LEU A 213 -11.82 -1.70 -5.51
CA LEU A 213 -11.96 -2.85 -6.41
C LEU A 213 -12.85 -3.94 -5.79
N LEU A 214 -12.70 -4.21 -4.49
CA LEU A 214 -13.57 -5.14 -3.77
C LEU A 214 -15.01 -4.65 -3.74
N SER A 215 -15.22 -3.34 -3.53
CA SER A 215 -16.56 -2.75 -3.60
C SER A 215 -17.22 -2.91 -4.97
N LEU A 216 -16.44 -2.85 -6.06
CA LEU A 216 -16.94 -3.13 -7.41
C LEU A 216 -17.36 -4.59 -7.55
N GLN A 217 -16.56 -5.53 -7.05
CA GLN A 217 -16.89 -6.96 -7.10
C GLN A 217 -18.19 -7.27 -6.36
N ILE A 218 -18.42 -6.63 -5.21
CA ILE A 218 -19.64 -6.80 -4.43
C ILE A 218 -20.85 -6.21 -5.17
N ARG A 219 -20.69 -5.01 -5.74
CA ARG A 219 -21.79 -4.29 -6.42
C ARG A 219 -22.15 -4.90 -7.77
N ILE A 220 -21.18 -5.46 -8.49
CA ILE A 220 -21.32 -5.98 -9.86
C ILE A 220 -20.74 -7.41 -9.90
N PRO A 221 -21.46 -8.41 -9.34
CA PRO A 221 -20.96 -9.76 -9.16
C PRO A 221 -20.82 -10.55 -10.48
N ASP A 222 -21.52 -10.14 -11.53
CA ASP A 222 -21.52 -10.83 -12.83
C ASP A 222 -20.17 -10.70 -13.58
N ILE A 223 -19.36 -9.72 -13.17
CA ILE A 223 -18.03 -9.47 -13.74
C ILE A 223 -17.00 -9.83 -12.69
N GLN A 224 -15.96 -10.54 -13.08
CA GLN A 224 -14.80 -10.77 -12.22
C GLN A 224 -13.87 -9.55 -12.30
N TRP A 225 -13.68 -8.86 -11.17
CA TRP A 225 -12.82 -7.68 -11.04
C TRP A 225 -11.52 -7.98 -10.31
N ILE A 226 -11.51 -8.99 -9.44
CA ILE A 226 -10.39 -9.35 -8.55
C ILE A 226 -9.52 -10.45 -9.17
N ASP A 227 -8.22 -10.40 -8.87
CA ASP A 227 -7.19 -11.38 -9.26
C ASP A 227 -7.09 -11.56 -10.78
N LEU A 228 -7.25 -10.45 -11.53
CA LEU A 228 -7.09 -10.46 -12.97
C LEU A 228 -5.60 -10.41 -13.34
N PRO A 229 -5.15 -11.21 -14.33
CA PRO A 229 -3.85 -10.99 -14.93
C PRO A 229 -3.84 -9.65 -15.68
N GLU A 230 -2.66 -9.06 -15.82
CA GLU A 230 -2.48 -7.73 -16.41
C GLU A 230 -3.20 -7.54 -17.76
N THR A 231 -3.16 -8.55 -18.64
CA THR A 231 -3.83 -8.51 -19.95
C THR A 231 -5.35 -8.42 -19.84
N ARG A 232 -5.95 -9.16 -18.90
CA ARG A 232 -7.39 -9.08 -18.64
C ARG A 232 -7.74 -7.78 -17.93
N ALA A 233 -6.93 -7.32 -16.98
CA ALA A 233 -7.15 -6.03 -16.30
C ALA A 233 -7.17 -4.86 -17.30
N ARG A 234 -6.23 -4.81 -18.26
CA ARG A 234 -6.22 -3.82 -19.35
C ARG A 234 -7.47 -3.91 -20.23
N ARG A 235 -7.91 -5.12 -20.56
CA ARG A 235 -9.13 -5.33 -21.34
C ARG A 235 -10.38 -4.85 -20.58
N THR A 236 -10.51 -5.27 -19.32
CA THR A 236 -11.60 -4.84 -18.43
C THR A 236 -11.61 -3.32 -18.31
N LEU A 237 -10.46 -2.67 -18.15
CA LEU A 237 -10.31 -1.22 -18.11
C LEU A 237 -10.90 -0.54 -19.36
N VAL A 238 -10.56 -1.04 -20.55
CA VAL A 238 -11.04 -0.47 -21.83
C VAL A 238 -12.54 -0.68 -22.03
N GLU A 239 -13.09 -1.81 -21.58
CA GLU A 239 -14.50 -2.17 -21.78
C GLU A 239 -15.47 -1.32 -20.94
N GLN A 240 -15.00 -0.70 -19.86
CA GLN A 240 -15.85 0.09 -18.95
C GLN A 240 -16.47 1.30 -19.63
N SER A 241 -17.75 1.55 -19.35
CA SER A 241 -18.49 2.70 -19.88
C SER A 241 -18.54 3.89 -18.91
N ARG A 242 -18.28 3.66 -17.62
CA ARG A 242 -18.27 4.67 -16.57
C ARG A 242 -16.84 4.98 -16.17
N PHE A 243 -16.51 6.27 -16.06
CA PHE A 243 -15.14 6.70 -15.74
C PHE A 243 -14.71 6.23 -14.34
N GLN A 244 -15.58 6.33 -13.34
CA GLN A 244 -15.27 5.90 -11.98
C GLN A 244 -14.88 4.41 -11.89
N GLU A 245 -15.59 3.54 -12.62
CA GLU A 245 -15.29 2.10 -12.66
C GLU A 245 -13.95 1.84 -13.36
N ALA A 246 -13.70 2.53 -14.48
CA ALA A 246 -12.41 2.48 -15.17
C ALA A 246 -11.27 2.96 -14.28
N LEU A 247 -11.46 4.06 -13.53
CA LEU A 247 -10.45 4.63 -12.64
C LEU A 247 -10.09 3.65 -11.52
N ILE A 248 -11.07 3.01 -10.89
CA ILE A 248 -10.82 2.00 -9.84
C ILE A 248 -9.96 0.85 -10.39
N VAL A 249 -10.28 0.34 -11.59
CA VAL A 249 -9.48 -0.71 -12.23
C VAL A 249 -8.07 -0.21 -12.54
N ALA A 250 -7.93 1.00 -13.07
CA ALA A 250 -6.64 1.59 -13.40
C ALA A 250 -5.75 1.76 -12.15
N GLU A 251 -6.33 2.20 -11.04
CA GLU A 251 -5.59 2.40 -9.79
C GLU A 251 -5.23 1.07 -9.12
N ALA A 252 -6.19 0.15 -8.99
CA ALA A 252 -5.96 -1.12 -8.30
C ALA A 252 -4.92 -2.00 -9.00
N TYR A 253 -4.90 -1.98 -10.34
CA TYR A 253 -3.94 -2.74 -11.15
C TYR A 253 -2.69 -1.94 -11.55
N LYS A 254 -2.49 -0.72 -11.04
CA LYS A 254 -1.35 0.15 -11.37
C LYS A 254 -1.23 0.48 -12.87
N LEU A 255 -2.36 0.54 -13.55
CA LEU A 255 -2.52 0.90 -14.96
C LEU A 255 -2.89 2.39 -15.14
N ASN A 256 -2.87 3.21 -14.09
CA ASN A 256 -3.15 4.64 -14.17
C ASN A 256 -1.97 5.44 -14.79
N GLN A 257 -1.54 5.03 -15.98
CA GLN A 257 -0.51 5.70 -16.77
C GLN A 257 -1.14 6.33 -18.02
N PRO A 258 -0.62 7.46 -18.51
CA PRO A 258 -1.22 8.19 -19.63
C PRO A 258 -1.43 7.33 -20.90
N GLY A 259 -0.52 6.41 -21.21
CA GLY A 259 -0.64 5.53 -22.38
C GLY A 259 -1.77 4.50 -22.27
N GLU A 260 -2.11 4.04 -21.07
CA GLU A 260 -3.19 3.06 -20.86
C GLU A 260 -4.57 3.69 -21.08
N TRP A 261 -4.69 5.01 -20.90
CA TRP A 261 -5.95 5.74 -21.08
C TRP A 261 -6.29 6.04 -22.55
N ALA A 262 -5.32 5.99 -23.47
CA ALA A 262 -5.59 6.24 -24.89
C ALA A 262 -6.55 5.17 -25.49
N PRO A 263 -6.34 3.86 -25.31
CA PRO A 263 -7.31 2.84 -25.74
C PRO A 263 -8.68 2.97 -25.08
N VAL A 264 -8.73 3.38 -23.80
CA VAL A 264 -9.99 3.58 -23.06
C VAL A 264 -10.81 4.71 -23.67
N LEU A 265 -10.18 5.88 -23.83
CA LEU A 265 -10.83 7.05 -24.44
C LEU A 265 -11.21 6.76 -25.88
N TRP A 266 -10.36 6.05 -26.63
CA TRP A 266 -10.68 5.60 -27.98
C TRP A 266 -11.97 4.79 -27.96
N ASN A 267 -12.08 3.74 -27.14
CA ASN A 267 -13.29 2.93 -27.03
C ASN A 267 -14.54 3.71 -26.54
N GLN A 268 -14.38 4.84 -25.84
CA GLN A 268 -15.52 5.71 -25.52
C GLN A 268 -15.98 6.56 -26.70
N MET A 269 -15.10 6.91 -27.65
CA MET A 269 -15.51 7.67 -28.84
C MET A 269 -16.56 6.94 -29.69
N PHE A 270 -16.61 5.61 -29.52
CA PHE A 270 -17.53 4.66 -30.10
C PHE A 270 -18.95 4.73 -29.48
N LYS A 271 -19.12 5.48 -28.38
CA LYS A 271 -20.37 5.58 -27.61
C LYS A 271 -20.79 7.06 -27.50
N PRO A 272 -21.46 7.63 -28.52
CA PRO A 272 -21.68 9.08 -28.62
C PRO A 272 -22.48 9.67 -27.46
N ASP A 273 -23.37 8.88 -26.84
CA ASP A 273 -24.21 9.34 -25.73
C ASP A 273 -23.46 9.40 -24.39
N LEU A 274 -22.34 8.67 -24.27
CA LEU A 274 -21.60 8.53 -23.01
C LEU A 274 -20.28 9.28 -23.00
N VAL A 275 -19.68 9.51 -24.17
CA VAL A 275 -18.34 10.10 -24.30
C VAL A 275 -18.23 11.48 -23.66
N GLU A 276 -19.28 12.31 -23.75
CA GLU A 276 -19.24 13.67 -23.21
C GLU A 276 -19.18 13.65 -21.68
N GLN A 277 -20.01 12.83 -21.04
CA GLN A 277 -20.00 12.63 -19.60
C GLN A 277 -18.68 12.01 -19.15
N PHE A 278 -18.23 10.94 -19.83
CA PHE A 278 -16.99 10.26 -19.49
C PHE A 278 -15.79 11.22 -19.53
N VAL A 279 -15.65 12.00 -20.61
CA VAL A 279 -14.53 12.96 -20.76
C VAL A 279 -14.66 14.11 -19.74
N ALA A 280 -15.87 14.54 -19.39
CA ALA A 280 -16.06 15.56 -18.36
C ALA A 280 -15.60 15.07 -16.98
N GLU A 281 -15.98 13.85 -16.59
CA GLU A 281 -15.52 13.21 -15.35
C GLU A 281 -14.01 12.95 -15.37
N PHE A 282 -13.48 12.46 -16.50
CA PHE A 282 -12.05 12.24 -16.69
C PHE A 282 -11.24 13.51 -16.42
N VAL A 283 -11.58 14.64 -17.06
CA VAL A 283 -10.83 15.89 -16.94
C VAL A 283 -10.95 16.52 -15.54
N ALA A 284 -11.98 16.18 -14.78
CA ALA A 284 -12.14 16.63 -13.40
C ALA A 284 -11.15 15.95 -12.43
N VAL A 285 -10.66 14.76 -12.77
CA VAL A 285 -9.79 13.94 -11.90
C VAL A 285 -8.38 13.81 -12.46
N LEU A 286 -8.24 13.58 -13.76
CA LEU A 286 -6.96 13.32 -14.44
C LEU A 286 -6.69 14.35 -15.56
N PRO A 287 -5.43 14.77 -15.75
CA PRO A 287 -5.08 15.68 -16.83
C PRO A 287 -5.09 14.97 -18.20
N LEU A 288 -5.60 15.66 -19.22
CA LEU A 288 -5.42 15.23 -20.60
C LEU A 288 -3.97 15.48 -21.04
N GLN A 289 -3.15 14.44 -20.99
CA GLN A 289 -1.75 14.54 -21.36
C GLN A 289 -1.56 14.61 -22.89
N PRO A 290 -0.60 15.43 -23.39
CA PRO A 290 -0.35 15.56 -24.83
C PRO A 290 0.00 14.24 -25.54
N SER A 291 0.77 13.37 -24.89
CA SER A 291 1.17 12.06 -25.43
C SER A 291 -0.04 11.18 -25.76
N MET A 292 -0.95 11.05 -24.80
CA MET A 292 -2.22 10.32 -24.95
C MET A 292 -3.10 10.90 -26.06
N LEU A 293 -3.22 12.23 -26.12
CA LEU A 293 -4.00 12.90 -27.16
C LEU A 293 -3.41 12.68 -28.56
N LEU A 294 -2.08 12.70 -28.69
CA LEU A 294 -1.40 12.44 -29.96
C LEU A 294 -1.60 10.99 -30.43
N GLU A 295 -1.59 10.03 -29.51
CA GLU A 295 -1.95 8.63 -29.83
C GLU A 295 -3.40 8.51 -30.29
N LEU A 296 -4.35 9.16 -29.61
CA LEU A 296 -5.75 9.21 -30.04
C LEU A 296 -5.91 9.84 -31.43
N ALA A 297 -5.17 10.90 -31.74
CA ALA A 297 -5.17 11.51 -33.07
C ALA A 297 -4.65 10.55 -34.14
N ARG A 298 -3.62 9.75 -33.83
CA ARG A 298 -3.12 8.69 -34.73
C ARG A 298 -4.15 7.57 -34.93
N TYR A 299 -4.82 7.13 -33.87
CA TYR A 299 -5.91 6.15 -33.98
C TYR A 299 -7.02 6.67 -34.89
N HIS A 300 -7.45 7.92 -34.68
CA HIS A 300 -8.44 8.56 -35.55
C HIS A 300 -8.01 8.58 -37.02
N ARG A 301 -6.79 9.06 -37.30
CA ARG A 301 -6.25 9.11 -38.66
C ARG A 301 -6.18 7.73 -39.30
N ASN A 302 -5.70 6.72 -38.57
CA ASN A 302 -5.57 5.35 -39.09
C ASN A 302 -6.94 4.75 -39.39
N GLU A 303 -7.94 4.99 -38.53
CA GLU A 303 -9.30 4.54 -38.73
C GLU A 303 -9.93 5.19 -39.96
N VAL A 304 -9.76 6.51 -40.11
CA VAL A 304 -10.24 7.27 -41.27
C VAL A 304 -9.50 6.84 -42.54
N ALA A 305 -8.19 6.57 -42.49
CA ALA A 305 -7.43 6.10 -43.65
C ALA A 305 -7.82 4.67 -44.06
N ALA A 306 -8.01 3.77 -43.10
CA ALA A 306 -8.44 2.40 -43.35
C ALA A 306 -9.86 2.33 -43.96
N ARG A 307 -10.74 3.27 -43.59
CA ARG A 307 -12.14 3.30 -44.05
C ARG A 307 -12.40 4.28 -45.21
N GLY A 308 -11.52 5.26 -45.39
CA GLY A 308 -11.69 6.40 -46.31
C GLY A 308 -11.52 6.06 -47.79
N ASP A 309 -10.94 4.90 -48.10
CA ASP A 309 -10.74 4.41 -49.48
C ASP A 309 -11.83 3.43 -49.94
N GLN A 310 -12.82 3.12 -49.09
CA GLN A 310 -13.82 2.08 -49.35
C GLN A 310 -15.21 2.68 -49.63
N SER A 311 -15.40 3.17 -50.84
CA SER A 311 -16.72 3.48 -51.42
C SER A 311 -17.57 2.23 -51.70
N HIS A 312 -17.06 1.02 -51.42
CA HIS A 312 -17.76 -0.24 -51.67
C HIS A 312 -18.31 -0.87 -50.38
N PHE A 313 -19.63 -0.98 -50.37
CA PHE A 313 -20.51 -1.48 -49.31
C PHE A 313 -20.29 -2.97 -48.91
N SER A 314 -19.28 -3.67 -49.44
CA SER A 314 -19.22 -5.14 -49.43
C SER A 314 -18.16 -5.79 -48.51
N VAL A 315 -17.39 -5.03 -47.73
CA VAL A 315 -16.41 -5.61 -46.77
C VAL A 315 -16.87 -5.47 -45.31
N TRP A 316 -18.17 -5.63 -45.07
CA TRP A 316 -18.73 -5.78 -43.73
C TRP A 316 -18.51 -7.22 -43.24
N LEU A 317 -17.24 -7.67 -43.24
CA LEU A 317 -16.84 -9.04 -42.89
C LEU A 317 -16.23 -9.10 -41.48
N SER A 318 -16.92 -8.50 -40.52
CA SER A 318 -16.86 -8.87 -39.10
C SER A 318 -18.29 -8.84 -38.56
N PRO A 319 -18.70 -9.80 -37.70
CA PRO A 319 -20.09 -9.89 -37.25
C PRO A 319 -20.40 -8.63 -36.42
N GLY A 320 -21.15 -7.71 -37.02
CA GLY A 320 -21.55 -6.45 -36.39
C GLY A 320 -21.11 -5.18 -37.12
N GLY A 321 -20.85 -5.20 -38.43
CA GLY A 321 -20.47 -4.01 -39.18
C GLY A 321 -21.34 -2.78 -38.84
N LEU A 322 -20.69 -1.62 -38.63
CA LEU A 322 -21.30 -0.44 -38.02
C LEU A 322 -21.61 0.67 -39.06
N PRO A 323 -22.84 1.24 -39.08
CA PRO A 323 -23.39 2.17 -40.10
C PRO A 323 -22.49 3.36 -40.48
N ALA A 324 -22.63 3.92 -41.69
CA ALA A 324 -21.94 5.15 -42.14
C ALA A 324 -22.09 6.37 -41.21
N GLU A 325 -23.11 6.36 -40.35
CA GLU A 325 -23.35 7.35 -39.29
C GLU A 325 -22.21 7.40 -38.26
N TRP A 326 -21.45 6.31 -38.12
CA TRP A 326 -20.35 6.19 -37.18
C TRP A 326 -19.20 7.16 -37.39
N ILE A 327 -18.85 7.45 -38.64
CA ILE A 327 -17.80 8.43 -38.93
C ILE A 327 -18.22 9.82 -38.43
N LYS A 328 -19.52 10.13 -38.51
CA LYS A 328 -20.08 11.38 -37.96
C LYS A 328 -20.03 11.40 -36.44
N HIS A 329 -20.36 10.27 -35.79
CA HIS A 329 -20.28 10.13 -34.34
C HIS A 329 -18.84 10.24 -33.83
N LEU A 330 -17.91 9.52 -34.46
CA LEU A 330 -16.48 9.57 -34.14
C LEU A 330 -15.92 10.99 -34.29
N GLY A 331 -16.25 11.66 -35.40
CA GLY A 331 -15.88 13.06 -35.61
C GLY A 331 -16.48 14.01 -34.56
N ARG A 332 -17.72 13.79 -34.14
CA ARG A 332 -18.36 14.56 -33.05
C ARG A 332 -17.66 14.32 -31.71
N SER A 333 -17.38 13.06 -31.36
CA SER A 333 -16.65 12.66 -30.15
C SER A 333 -15.26 13.28 -30.10
N PHE A 334 -14.51 13.24 -31.20
CA PHE A 334 -13.18 13.83 -31.29
C PHE A 334 -13.22 15.36 -31.16
N ARG A 335 -14.23 16.03 -31.73
CA ARG A 335 -14.44 17.48 -31.55
C ARG A 335 -14.71 17.86 -30.10
N ILE A 336 -15.41 17.02 -29.32
CA ILE A 336 -15.60 17.25 -27.87
C ILE A 336 -14.25 17.24 -27.15
N LEU A 337 -13.38 16.29 -27.48
CA LEU A 337 -12.02 16.21 -26.93
C LEU A 337 -11.20 17.46 -27.30
N LEU A 338 -11.18 17.86 -28.57
CA LEU A 338 -10.46 19.05 -29.04
C LEU A 338 -10.91 20.33 -28.32
N LYS A 339 -12.22 20.49 -28.07
CA LYS A 339 -12.76 21.63 -27.32
C LYS A 339 -12.25 21.68 -25.88
N ARG A 340 -12.03 20.52 -25.24
CA ARG A 340 -11.52 20.42 -23.87
C ARG A 340 -10.01 20.67 -23.76
N THR A 341 -9.24 20.46 -24.83
CA THR A 341 -7.80 20.78 -24.88
C THR A 341 -7.60 22.30 -24.85
N ARG A 342 -7.15 22.87 -23.72
CA ARG A 342 -7.00 24.33 -23.55
C ARG A 342 -5.85 24.94 -24.36
N ASP A 343 -4.75 24.21 -24.51
CA ASP A 343 -3.59 24.67 -25.29
C ASP A 343 -3.93 24.71 -26.79
N LEU A 344 -3.92 25.92 -27.36
CA LEU A 344 -4.25 26.18 -28.76
C LEU A 344 -3.24 25.55 -29.72
N LYS A 345 -1.95 25.51 -29.37
CA LYS A 345 -0.91 24.91 -30.22
C LYS A 345 -1.11 23.41 -30.29
N LEU A 346 -1.32 22.78 -29.13
CA LEU A 346 -1.62 21.35 -29.06
C LEU A 346 -2.92 21.01 -29.78
N ARG A 347 -3.99 21.80 -29.57
CA ARG A 347 -5.28 21.59 -30.26
C ARG A 347 -5.11 21.65 -31.78
N MET A 348 -4.33 22.60 -32.31
CA MET A 348 -4.02 22.69 -33.73
C MET A 348 -3.23 21.47 -34.23
N GLN A 349 -2.19 21.06 -33.49
CA GLN A 349 -1.40 19.87 -33.82
C GLN A 349 -2.27 18.60 -33.87
N LEU A 350 -3.18 18.43 -32.91
CA LEU A 350 -4.09 17.29 -32.86
C LEU A 350 -5.09 17.28 -34.01
N ALA A 351 -5.69 18.43 -34.33
CA ALA A 351 -6.62 18.56 -35.45
C ALA A 351 -5.93 18.27 -36.80
N ALA A 352 -4.69 18.74 -36.97
CA ALA A 352 -3.87 18.44 -38.14
C ALA A 352 -3.47 16.96 -38.21
N ALA A 353 -3.10 16.35 -37.07
CA ALA A 353 -2.68 14.95 -37.00
C ALA A 353 -3.83 13.98 -37.24
N ALA A 354 -5.04 14.27 -36.74
CA ALA A 354 -6.22 13.41 -36.85
C ALA A 354 -6.91 13.45 -38.23
N THR A 355 -6.62 14.50 -39.02
CA THR A 355 -7.21 14.84 -40.33
C THR A 355 -8.73 15.07 -40.29
N GLY A 356 -9.27 15.88 -41.23
CA GLY A 356 -10.72 16.14 -41.34
C GLY A 356 -11.32 17.22 -40.41
N PHE A 357 -10.48 18.01 -39.71
CA PHE A 357 -10.91 19.07 -38.79
C PHE A 357 -10.36 20.46 -39.19
N GLN A 358 -10.44 20.82 -40.48
CA GLN A 358 -9.89 22.08 -41.01
C GLN A 358 -10.51 23.33 -40.35
N ASP A 359 -11.80 23.24 -40.02
CA ASP A 359 -12.50 24.31 -39.32
C ASP A 359 -11.89 24.60 -37.93
N VAL A 360 -11.37 23.57 -37.25
CA VAL A 360 -10.70 23.70 -35.96
C VAL A 360 -9.28 24.27 -36.13
N THR A 361 -8.53 23.83 -37.15
CA THR A 361 -7.19 24.37 -37.43
C THR A 361 -7.26 25.85 -37.81
N ASP A 362 -8.19 26.24 -38.68
CA ASP A 362 -8.38 27.63 -39.10
C ASP A 362 -8.79 28.52 -37.92
N ALA A 363 -9.69 28.02 -37.06
CA ALA A 363 -10.08 28.73 -35.84
C ALA A 363 -8.89 28.92 -34.89
N CYS A 364 -8.02 27.92 -34.73
CA CYS A 364 -6.82 28.04 -33.89
C CYS A 364 -5.80 29.02 -34.47
N MET A 365 -5.52 28.94 -35.79
CA MET A 365 -4.62 29.87 -36.48
C MET A 365 -5.09 31.31 -36.34
N LYS A 366 -6.39 31.57 -36.57
CA LYS A 366 -6.98 32.91 -36.46
C LYS A 366 -6.88 33.53 -35.06
N VAL A 367 -6.80 32.72 -34.00
CA VAL A 367 -6.61 33.19 -32.63
C VAL A 367 -5.13 33.43 -32.33
N MET A 368 -4.24 32.56 -32.82
CA MET A 368 -2.79 32.71 -32.62
C MET A 368 -2.17 33.85 -33.45
N ASP A 369 -2.74 34.15 -34.62
CA ASP A 369 -2.31 35.26 -35.49
C ASP A 369 -2.74 36.64 -34.96
N ARG A 370 -3.54 36.70 -33.88
CA ARG A 370 -3.89 37.98 -33.24
C ARG A 370 -2.66 38.53 -32.53
N VAL A 371 -2.20 39.69 -33.02
CA VAL A 371 -1.19 40.50 -32.34
C VAL A 371 -1.74 40.94 -30.97
N PRO A 372 -0.99 40.77 -29.87
CA PRO A 372 -1.43 41.22 -28.54
C PRO A 372 -1.76 42.72 -28.57
N GLU A 373 -2.85 43.16 -27.94
CA GLU A 373 -3.23 44.59 -27.88
C GLU A 373 -2.16 45.46 -27.20
N ASN A 374 -1.30 44.85 -26.37
CA ASN A 374 -0.16 45.49 -25.70
C ASN A 374 1.14 45.45 -26.53
N ALA A 375 1.14 44.78 -27.68
CA ALA A 375 2.30 44.78 -28.56
C ALA A 375 2.27 46.08 -29.37
N GLY A 376 3.16 47.02 -29.02
CA GLY A 376 3.41 48.21 -29.83
C GLY A 376 3.70 47.85 -31.30
N PRO A 377 3.61 48.81 -32.23
CA PRO A 377 3.70 48.55 -33.67
C PRO A 377 5.00 47.80 -34.03
N LEU A 378 4.88 46.53 -34.42
CA LEU A 378 6.02 45.74 -34.88
C LEU A 378 6.37 46.16 -36.32
N ILE A 379 7.43 46.96 -36.47
CA ILE A 379 7.93 47.40 -37.78
C ILE A 379 8.83 46.31 -38.36
N LEU A 380 8.38 45.68 -39.45
CA LEU A 380 9.22 44.83 -40.28
C LEU A 380 10.25 45.68 -41.02
N ARG A 381 11.49 45.74 -40.52
CA ARG A 381 12.59 46.30 -41.30
C ARG A 381 13.03 45.26 -42.34
N LYS A 382 12.97 45.62 -43.62
CA LYS A 382 13.35 44.76 -44.75
C LYS A 382 14.87 44.55 -44.74
N GLY A 383 15.34 43.57 -43.98
CA GLY A 383 16.72 43.11 -43.92
C GLY A 383 16.72 41.58 -43.89
N HIS A 384 17.60 40.96 -44.69
CA HIS A 384 17.68 39.52 -44.83
C HIS A 384 18.04 38.88 -43.49
N GLY A 385 17.06 38.26 -42.82
CA GLY A 385 17.23 37.56 -41.52
C GLY A 385 16.23 38.04 -40.48
N GLY A 386 15.06 37.40 -40.42
CA GLY A 386 13.93 37.78 -39.58
C GLY A 386 14.19 37.63 -38.07
N ALA A 387 14.67 38.68 -37.44
CA ALA A 387 14.60 38.87 -35.99
C ALA A 387 13.70 40.07 -35.67
N TYR A 388 12.65 39.84 -34.87
CA TYR A 388 11.76 40.88 -34.37
C TYR A 388 12.35 41.48 -33.10
N LEU A 389 12.50 42.81 -33.04
CA LEU A 389 12.84 43.54 -31.82
C LEU A 389 11.64 44.39 -31.38
N PRO A 390 11.26 44.38 -30.09
CA PRO A 390 10.23 45.26 -29.57
C PRO A 390 10.73 46.72 -29.53
N LEU A 391 9.88 47.67 -29.89
CA LEU A 391 10.11 49.10 -29.64
C LEU A 391 10.00 49.33 -28.12
N MET A 392 10.98 50.04 -27.55
CA MET A 392 10.85 50.58 -26.19
C MET A 392 9.67 51.53 -26.10
#